data_AF-A0A914ST44-F1
#
_entry.id   AF-A0A914ST44-F1
#
_cell.length_a   1.000
_cell.length_b   1.000
_cell.length_c   1.000
_cell.angle_alpha   90.00
_cell.angle_beta   90.00
_cell.angle_gamma   90.00
#
_symmetry.space_group_name_H-M   'P 1'
#
loop_
_entity.id
_entity.type
_entity.pdbx_description
1 polymer ?
#
loop_
_entity_poly.entity_id
_entity_poly.type
_entity_poly.pdbx_seq_one_letter_code
_entity_poly.pdbx_strand_id
1 'polypeptide(L)'
;MDNIKELKFRELSYRYEVQKRVNGDYQDLESGPFFFTDYTGLKGCGCKISREKLNEFLKTTQYDWKEGAQVGSDGSVGIGLDSAIVPLKAAPNLRMVQSTDFFYPIVDDPFVMGLITVSNVLSDLYATGVYEIDNMLMLLGVARDLIGDLRLEVVSKFMAGFH
;
A
#
# COMPACT_ATOMS: atom_id res chain seq x y z
N MET A 1 27.00 4.92 -11.97
CA MET A 1 27.23 5.84 -10.80
C MET A 1 26.51 7.17 -10.97
N ASP A 2 26.08 7.52 -12.18
CA ASP A 2 25.45 8.82 -12.47
C ASP A 2 23.96 8.93 -12.07
N ASN A 3 23.18 7.85 -12.21
CA ASN A 3 21.75 7.83 -11.79
C ASN A 3 21.52 8.13 -10.30
N ILE A 4 22.44 7.74 -9.42
CA ILE A 4 22.28 7.95 -7.96
C ILE A 4 22.47 9.43 -7.59
N LYS A 5 23.33 10.15 -8.31
CA LYS A 5 23.53 11.59 -8.09
C LYS A 5 22.35 12.41 -8.61
N GLU A 6 21.75 11.99 -9.72
CA GLU A 6 20.58 12.64 -10.32
C GLU A 6 19.31 12.43 -9.48
N LEU A 7 19.14 11.23 -8.91
CA LEU A 7 18.07 10.94 -7.93
C LEU A 7 18.22 11.79 -6.66
N LYS A 8 19.43 11.89 -6.09
CA LYS A 8 19.69 12.76 -4.93
C LYS A 8 19.46 14.24 -5.24
N PHE A 9 19.78 14.69 -6.45
CA PHE A 9 19.55 16.07 -6.88
C PHE A 9 18.05 16.37 -7.06
N ARG A 10 17.28 15.44 -7.62
CA ARG A 10 15.81 15.54 -7.69
C ARG A 10 15.16 15.52 -6.31
N GLU A 11 15.61 14.67 -5.41
CA GLU A 11 15.12 14.59 -4.03
C GLU A 11 15.41 15.89 -3.25
N LEU A 12 16.62 16.44 -3.37
CA LEU A 12 17.00 17.73 -2.77
C LEU A 12 16.23 18.90 -3.38
N SER A 13 16.05 18.91 -4.70
CA SER A 13 15.27 19.95 -5.40
C SER A 13 13.78 19.85 -5.07
N TYR A 14 13.25 18.64 -4.89
CA TYR A 14 11.90 18.39 -4.44
C TYR A 14 11.67 18.89 -3.01
N ARG A 15 12.57 18.52 -2.08
CA ARG A 15 12.55 19.01 -0.69
C ARG A 15 12.59 20.53 -0.65
N TYR A 16 13.40 21.15 -1.51
CA TYR A 16 13.49 22.60 -1.63
C TYR A 16 12.25 23.26 -2.26
N GLU A 17 11.65 22.67 -3.30
CA GLU A 17 10.47 23.22 -3.97
C GLU A 17 9.18 23.08 -3.14
N VAL A 18 8.97 21.92 -2.50
CA VAL A 18 7.87 21.75 -1.54
C VAL A 18 8.03 22.75 -0.40
N GLN A 19 9.24 22.90 0.15
CA GLN A 19 9.51 23.82 1.24
C GLN A 19 9.37 25.30 0.83
N LYS A 20 9.70 25.67 -0.42
CA LYS A 20 9.43 27.02 -0.95
C LYS A 20 7.94 27.32 -1.13
N ARG A 21 7.13 26.34 -1.56
CA ARG A 21 5.68 26.52 -1.75
C ARG A 21 4.92 26.53 -0.43
N VAL A 22 5.32 25.66 0.51
CA VAL A 22 4.77 25.62 1.88
C VAL A 22 5.08 26.91 2.65
N ASN A 23 6.31 27.42 2.59
CA ASN A 23 6.71 28.65 3.29
C ASN A 23 6.17 29.95 2.66
N GLY A 24 5.59 29.88 1.45
CA GLY A 24 5.02 31.05 0.76
C GLY A 24 3.64 31.45 1.29
N ASP A 25 2.82 30.48 1.70
CA ASP A 25 1.40 30.68 2.02
C ASP A 25 0.97 30.19 3.42
N TYR A 26 1.80 29.42 4.14
CA TYR A 26 1.51 28.92 5.49
C TYR A 26 2.58 29.38 6.49
N GLN A 27 2.28 30.42 7.27
CA GLN A 27 3.16 30.91 8.34
C GLN A 27 3.12 30.09 9.64
N ASP A 28 2.24 29.09 9.75
CA ASP A 28 1.96 28.38 11.03
C ASP A 28 2.41 26.91 11.09
N LEU A 29 3.06 26.38 10.04
CA LEU A 29 3.77 25.10 10.16
C LEU A 29 5.18 25.41 10.66
N GLU A 30 5.51 24.96 11.88
CA GLU A 30 6.89 25.04 12.40
C GLU A 30 7.86 24.65 11.29
N SER A 31 8.80 25.55 10.99
CA SER A 31 9.62 25.63 9.78
C SER A 31 10.65 24.49 9.60
N GLY A 32 10.23 23.25 9.79
CA GLY A 32 11.02 22.04 9.65
C GLY A 32 10.89 21.42 8.24
N PRO A 33 11.83 20.56 7.86
CA PRO A 33 11.72 19.76 6.64
C PRO A 33 10.50 18.81 6.70
N PHE A 34 9.75 18.70 5.60
CA PHE A 34 8.68 17.71 5.46
C PHE A 34 9.25 16.30 5.32
N PHE A 35 8.70 15.36 6.07
CA PHE A 35 8.94 13.93 5.93
C PHE A 35 7.60 13.20 5.91
N PHE A 36 7.31 12.48 4.82
CA PHE A 36 6.04 11.75 4.74
C PHE A 36 5.94 10.66 5.81
N THR A 37 7.08 10.12 6.23
CA THR A 37 7.17 9.12 7.30
C THR A 37 6.88 9.66 8.71
N ASP A 38 6.78 10.98 8.89
CA ASP A 38 6.36 11.59 10.17
C ASP A 38 4.85 11.50 10.38
N TYR A 39 4.07 11.29 9.31
CA TYR A 39 2.61 11.15 9.36
C TYR A 39 2.16 9.71 9.67
N THR A 40 3.06 8.87 10.18
CA THR A 40 2.75 7.54 10.71
C THR A 40 3.48 7.26 12.02
N GLY A 41 2.74 6.79 13.03
CA GLY A 41 3.31 6.23 14.25
C GLY A 41 3.76 4.77 14.07
N LEU A 42 3.35 4.14 12.97
CA LEU A 42 3.58 2.74 12.67
C LEU A 42 4.74 2.65 11.67
N LYS A 43 5.91 2.24 12.17
CA LYS A 43 7.16 2.12 11.42
C LYS A 43 7.67 0.67 11.45
N GLY A 44 8.06 0.13 10.29
CA GLY A 44 8.70 -1.19 10.17
C GLY A 44 7.77 -2.41 10.42
N CYS A 45 8.36 -3.54 10.84
CA CYS A 45 7.67 -4.82 11.06
C CYS A 45 6.57 -4.79 12.15
N GLY A 46 6.43 -3.70 12.90
CA GLY A 46 5.43 -3.57 13.97
C GLY A 46 3.99 -3.37 13.50
N CYS A 47 3.77 -3.16 12.20
CA CYS A 47 2.45 -2.84 11.65
C CYS A 47 1.60 -4.09 11.33
N LYS A 48 2.25 -5.25 11.12
CA LYS A 48 1.57 -6.52 10.81
C LYS A 48 1.37 -7.31 12.11
N ILE A 49 0.17 -7.84 12.31
CA ILE A 49 -0.13 -8.78 13.41
C ILE A 49 0.66 -10.08 13.15
N SER A 50 1.22 -10.68 14.19
CA SER A 50 1.95 -11.96 14.02
C SER A 50 1.02 -13.05 13.50
N ARG A 51 1.58 -14.02 12.76
CA ARG A 51 0.79 -15.09 12.14
C ARG A 51 0.01 -15.90 13.17
N GLU A 52 0.61 -16.16 14.33
CA GLU A 52 0.01 -16.93 15.41
C GLU A 52 -1.23 -16.22 15.97
N LYS A 53 -1.11 -14.91 16.25
CA LYS A 53 -2.22 -14.08 16.75
C LYS A 53 -3.31 -13.91 15.70
N LEU A 54 -2.94 -13.72 14.43
CA LEU A 54 -3.89 -13.63 13.34
C LEU A 54 -4.72 -14.92 13.23
N ASN A 55 -4.07 -16.08 13.26
CA ASN A 55 -4.75 -17.38 13.23
C ASN A 55 -5.71 -17.55 14.42
N GLU A 56 -5.33 -17.09 15.61
CA GLU A 56 -6.22 -17.10 16.79
C GLU A 56 -7.48 -16.25 16.54
N PHE A 57 -7.35 -15.04 16.00
CA PHE A 57 -8.50 -14.21 15.67
C PHE A 57 -9.40 -14.83 14.61
N LEU A 58 -8.81 -15.46 13.58
CA LEU A 58 -9.56 -16.08 12.49
C LEU A 58 -10.41 -17.28 12.94
N LYS A 59 -10.01 -17.99 14.00
CA LYS A 59 -10.79 -19.10 14.59
C LYS A 59 -12.18 -18.68 15.07
N THR A 60 -12.40 -17.38 15.32
CA THR A 60 -13.70 -16.85 15.76
C THR A 60 -14.70 -16.60 14.63
N THR A 61 -14.25 -16.67 13.38
CA THR A 61 -15.11 -16.42 12.22
C THR A 61 -15.96 -17.66 11.89
N GLN A 62 -17.21 -17.48 11.47
CA GLN A 62 -18.19 -18.56 11.23
C GLN A 62 -17.90 -19.45 10.01
N TYR A 63 -16.79 -19.25 9.33
CA TYR A 63 -16.39 -20.08 8.21
C TYR A 63 -15.70 -21.34 8.73
N ASP A 64 -16.04 -22.49 8.15
CA ASP A 64 -15.41 -23.77 8.46
C ASP A 64 -14.00 -23.79 7.82
N TRP A 65 -13.03 -23.22 8.52
CA TRP A 65 -11.63 -23.20 8.10
C TRP A 65 -10.92 -24.44 8.65
N LYS A 66 -10.37 -25.26 7.75
CA LYS A 66 -9.37 -26.26 8.15
C LYS A 66 -7.99 -25.60 8.12
N GLU A 67 -7.21 -25.73 9.19
CA GLU A 67 -5.86 -25.15 9.28
C GLU A 67 -4.98 -25.59 8.10
N GLY A 68 -4.28 -24.61 7.48
CA GLY A 68 -3.36 -24.81 6.35
C GLY A 68 -3.84 -24.14 5.06
N ALA A 69 -2.91 -23.88 4.14
CA ALA A 69 -3.21 -23.45 2.77
C ALA A 69 -3.96 -24.57 2.04
N GLN A 70 -5.25 -24.70 2.31
CA GLN A 70 -6.08 -25.78 1.79
C GLN A 70 -6.66 -25.32 0.46
N VAL A 71 -6.30 -26.02 -0.61
CA VAL A 71 -7.07 -26.01 -1.84
C VAL A 71 -8.35 -26.79 -1.55
N GLY A 72 -9.50 -26.10 -1.54
CA GLY A 72 -10.81 -26.73 -1.42
C GLY A 72 -11.02 -27.78 -2.50
N SER A 73 -11.95 -28.72 -2.29
CA SER A 73 -12.26 -29.75 -3.29
C SER A 73 -12.77 -29.17 -4.62
N ASP A 74 -13.23 -27.92 -4.63
CA ASP A 74 -13.63 -27.13 -5.79
C ASP A 74 -12.47 -26.31 -6.41
N GLY A 75 -11.25 -26.46 -5.88
CA GLY A 75 -10.09 -25.68 -6.28
C GLY A 75 -10.06 -24.26 -5.72
N SER A 76 -10.93 -23.92 -4.76
CA SER A 76 -10.85 -22.65 -4.04
C SER A 76 -9.60 -22.59 -3.17
N VAL A 77 -9.00 -21.41 -3.05
CA VAL A 77 -7.92 -21.15 -2.09
C VAL A 77 -8.43 -20.09 -1.13
N GLY A 78 -8.57 -20.50 0.14
CA GLY A 78 -9.03 -19.65 1.23
C GLY A 78 -7.91 -18.86 1.90
N ILE A 79 -8.15 -18.47 3.15
CA ILE A 79 -7.18 -17.70 3.95
C ILE A 79 -5.90 -18.51 4.19
N GLY A 80 -4.74 -17.88 4.00
CA GLY A 80 -3.44 -18.46 4.37
C GLY A 80 -2.38 -18.45 3.26
N LEU A 81 -2.75 -18.11 2.03
CA LEU A 81 -1.86 -17.77 0.92
C LEU A 81 -1.93 -16.27 0.59
N ASP A 82 -1.10 -15.83 -0.35
CA ASP A 82 -0.95 -14.42 -0.74
C ASP A 82 -2.19 -13.86 -1.45
N SER A 83 -3.07 -14.70 -1.98
CA SER A 83 -4.33 -14.27 -2.60
C SER A 83 -5.45 -15.28 -2.37
N ALA A 84 -6.69 -14.79 -2.39
CA ALA A 84 -7.87 -15.65 -2.39
C ALA A 84 -8.21 -16.06 -3.83
N ILE A 85 -8.51 -17.35 -4.04
CA ILE A 85 -8.96 -17.89 -5.32
C ILE A 85 -10.36 -18.48 -5.13
N VAL A 86 -11.36 -17.92 -5.80
CA VAL A 86 -12.78 -18.26 -5.58
C VAL A 86 -13.46 -18.64 -6.90
N PRO A 87 -14.09 -19.82 -7.02
CA PRO A 87 -14.84 -20.20 -8.22
C PRO A 87 -16.08 -19.33 -8.42
N LEU A 88 -16.36 -18.93 -9.67
CA LEU A 88 -17.50 -18.09 -9.99
C LEU A 88 -18.76 -18.94 -10.27
N LYS A 89 -19.84 -18.68 -9.52
CA LYS A 89 -21.12 -19.40 -9.70
C LYS A 89 -21.74 -19.19 -11.09
N ALA A 90 -21.65 -17.97 -11.63
CA ALA A 90 -22.21 -17.62 -12.92
C ALA A 90 -21.31 -18.03 -14.11
N ALA A 91 -20.05 -18.39 -13.85
CA ALA A 91 -19.07 -18.78 -14.87
C ALA A 91 -18.23 -19.95 -14.35
N PRO A 92 -18.72 -21.20 -14.47
CA PRO A 92 -18.13 -22.37 -13.82
C PRO A 92 -16.66 -22.66 -14.19
N ASN A 93 -16.19 -22.13 -15.31
CA ASN A 93 -14.81 -22.29 -15.79
C ASN A 93 -13.88 -21.15 -15.37
N LEU A 94 -14.40 -20.13 -14.67
CA LEU A 94 -13.64 -18.97 -14.23
C LEU A 94 -13.47 -18.98 -12.71
N ARG A 95 -12.33 -18.47 -12.27
CA ARG A 95 -11.99 -18.24 -10.88
C ARG A 95 -11.61 -16.77 -10.71
N MET A 96 -12.09 -16.16 -9.64
CA MET A 96 -11.68 -14.83 -9.23
C MET A 96 -10.44 -14.96 -8.37
N VAL A 97 -9.39 -14.21 -8.70
CA VAL A 97 -8.19 -14.07 -7.87
C VAL A 97 -8.16 -12.64 -7.35
N GLN A 98 -8.03 -12.49 -6.03
CA GLN A 98 -8.00 -11.16 -5.40
C GLN A 98 -7.03 -11.14 -4.21
N SER A 99 -6.36 -10.00 -4.04
CA SER A 99 -5.61 -9.66 -2.83
C SER A 99 -5.93 -8.23 -2.40
N THR A 100 -5.65 -7.92 -1.14
CA THR A 100 -5.71 -6.57 -0.58
C THR A 100 -4.58 -6.42 0.42
N ASP A 101 -3.80 -5.34 0.28
CA ASP A 101 -2.78 -4.95 1.26
C ASP A 101 -2.80 -3.43 1.41
N PHE A 102 -2.36 -2.94 2.58
CA PHE A 102 -2.26 -1.52 2.85
C PHE A 102 -1.05 -1.23 3.74
N PHE A 103 -0.40 -0.10 3.47
CA PHE A 103 0.82 0.30 4.15
C PHE A 103 0.74 1.73 4.64
N TYR A 104 1.40 1.95 5.76
CA TYR A 104 1.76 3.29 6.19
C TYR A 104 2.99 3.77 5.40
N PRO A 105 3.20 5.09 5.25
CA PRO A 105 4.38 5.63 4.58
C PRO A 105 5.70 5.06 5.13
N ILE A 106 6.52 4.47 4.25
CA ILE A 106 7.86 3.94 4.59
C ILE A 106 9.01 4.72 3.95
N VAL A 107 8.70 5.62 3.02
CA VAL A 107 9.64 6.54 2.36
C VAL A 107 9.06 7.94 2.37
N ASP A 108 9.93 8.95 2.33
CA ASP A 108 9.53 10.35 2.46
C ASP A 108 8.98 10.98 1.17
N ASP A 109 9.31 10.40 0.01
CA ASP A 109 8.79 10.84 -1.29
C ASP A 109 7.43 10.18 -1.55
N PRO A 110 6.32 10.96 -1.63
CA PRO A 110 4.98 10.40 -1.85
C PRO A 110 4.83 9.69 -3.20
N PHE A 111 5.50 10.16 -4.25
CA PHE A 111 5.44 9.52 -5.57
C PHE A 111 6.11 8.15 -5.54
N VAL A 112 7.29 8.05 -4.92
CA VAL A 112 7.98 6.77 -4.72
C VAL A 112 7.15 5.85 -3.82
N MET A 113 6.52 6.38 -2.77
CA MET A 113 5.60 5.61 -1.93
C MET A 113 4.41 5.05 -2.73
N GLY A 114 3.86 5.81 -3.67
CA GLY A 114 2.85 5.34 -4.62
C GLY A 114 3.32 4.13 -5.43
N LEU A 115 4.51 4.23 -6.05
CA LEU A 115 5.13 3.14 -6.83
C LEU A 115 5.36 1.88 -5.99
N ILE A 116 5.84 2.04 -4.76
CA ILE A 116 6.05 0.92 -3.83
C ILE A 116 4.70 0.27 -3.49
N THR A 117 3.66 1.07 -3.25
CA THR A 117 2.35 0.57 -2.86
C THR A 117 1.72 -0.26 -3.97
N VAL A 118 1.71 0.23 -5.21
CA VAL A 118 1.18 -0.54 -6.35
C VAL A 118 2.00 -1.81 -6.59
N SER A 119 3.32 -1.74 -6.47
CA SER A 119 4.20 -2.91 -6.63
C SER A 119 3.90 -4.01 -5.60
N ASN A 120 3.64 -3.64 -4.34
CA ASN A 120 3.29 -4.61 -3.31
C ASN A 120 1.89 -5.20 -3.53
N VAL A 121 0.89 -4.39 -3.88
CA VAL A 121 -0.46 -4.92 -4.11
C VAL A 121 -0.46 -5.93 -5.26
N LEU A 122 0.35 -5.68 -6.30
CA LEU A 122 0.47 -6.59 -7.44
C LEU A 122 1.31 -7.84 -7.14
N SER A 123 2.26 -7.80 -6.18
CA SER A 123 3.14 -8.94 -5.92
C SER A 123 2.40 -10.19 -5.48
N ASP A 124 1.30 -10.02 -4.75
CA ASP A 124 0.45 -11.13 -4.29
C ASP A 124 -0.20 -11.87 -5.46
N LEU A 125 -0.68 -11.12 -6.46
CA LEU A 125 -1.28 -11.70 -7.66
C LEU A 125 -0.21 -12.41 -8.51
N TYR A 126 0.96 -11.79 -8.67
CA TYR A 126 2.09 -12.41 -9.38
C TYR A 126 2.57 -13.69 -8.68
N ALA A 127 2.53 -13.77 -7.35
CA ALA A 127 2.88 -14.98 -6.59
C ALA A 127 1.95 -16.17 -6.90
N THR A 128 0.71 -15.89 -7.33
CA THR A 128 -0.25 -16.91 -7.79
C THR A 128 -0.19 -17.19 -9.30
N GLY A 129 0.73 -16.55 -10.03
CA GLY A 129 0.90 -16.71 -11.47
C GLY A 129 -0.05 -15.89 -12.34
N VAL A 130 -0.82 -14.98 -11.74
CA VAL A 130 -1.70 -14.05 -12.47
C VAL A 130 -0.86 -12.86 -12.94
N TYR A 131 -0.78 -12.65 -14.26
CA TYR A 131 -0.02 -11.54 -14.85
C TYR A 131 -0.89 -10.52 -15.60
N GLU A 132 -2.17 -10.84 -15.83
CA GLU A 132 -3.16 -9.92 -16.38
C GLU A 132 -4.08 -9.44 -15.25
N ILE A 133 -4.18 -8.13 -15.08
CA ILE A 133 -4.93 -7.50 -13.98
C ILE A 133 -6.15 -6.79 -14.57
N ASP A 134 -7.33 -7.31 -14.26
CA ASP A 134 -8.58 -6.74 -14.78
C ASP A 134 -8.89 -5.37 -14.18
N ASN A 135 -8.72 -5.22 -12.86
CA ASN A 135 -9.09 -4.03 -12.11
C ASN A 135 -8.19 -3.85 -10.88
N MET A 136 -8.01 -2.59 -10.46
CA MET A 136 -7.33 -2.23 -9.21
C MET A 136 -8.11 -1.12 -8.49
N LEU A 137 -8.30 -1.28 -7.19
CA LEU A 137 -8.93 -0.29 -6.32
C LEU A 137 -7.92 0.22 -5.30
N MET A 138 -7.99 1.51 -4.98
CA MET A 138 -7.10 2.14 -3.99
C MET A 138 -7.83 2.36 -2.66
N LEU A 139 -7.26 1.83 -1.58
CA LEU A 139 -7.64 2.18 -0.21
C LEU A 139 -6.73 3.29 0.30
N LEU A 140 -7.24 4.51 0.40
CA LEU A 140 -6.46 5.68 0.81
C LEU A 140 -6.93 6.24 2.15
N GLY A 141 -6.07 6.15 3.16
CA GLY A 141 -6.22 6.86 4.44
C GLY A 141 -5.32 8.10 4.46
N VAL A 142 -5.88 9.27 4.73
CA VAL A 142 -5.13 10.54 4.80
C VAL A 142 -4.99 10.98 6.25
N ALA A 143 -3.76 11.22 6.70
CA ALA A 143 -3.49 11.71 8.05
C ALA A 143 -4.23 13.02 8.31
N ARG A 144 -4.90 13.13 9.47
CA ARG A 144 -5.68 14.33 9.82
C ARG A 144 -4.80 15.57 9.94
N ASP A 145 -3.57 15.39 10.42
CA ASP A 145 -2.59 16.44 10.67
C ASP A 145 -1.87 16.88 9.39
N LEU A 146 -2.02 16.14 8.29
CA LEU A 146 -1.62 16.58 6.96
C LEU A 146 -2.70 17.54 6.46
N ILE A 147 -2.49 18.85 6.52
CA ILE A 147 -3.52 19.87 6.30
C ILE A 147 -3.26 20.75 5.06
N GLY A 148 -4.28 21.50 4.65
CA GLY A 148 -4.16 22.53 3.61
C GLY A 148 -3.65 22.00 2.26
N ASP A 149 -2.88 22.85 1.58
CA ASP A 149 -2.33 22.54 0.25
C ASP A 149 -1.29 21.42 0.28
N LEU A 150 -0.59 21.25 1.41
CA LEU A 150 0.35 20.15 1.59
C LEU A 150 -0.34 18.79 1.47
N ARG A 151 -1.57 18.66 2.00
CA ARG A 151 -2.38 17.44 1.82
C ARG A 151 -2.63 17.16 0.35
N LEU A 152 -3.09 18.17 -0.38
CA LEU A 152 -3.44 18.02 -1.78
C LEU A 152 -2.22 17.63 -2.61
N GLU A 153 -1.07 18.26 -2.35
CA GLU A 153 0.18 17.98 -3.04
C GLU A 153 0.68 16.56 -2.78
N VAL A 154 0.74 16.14 -1.51
CA VAL A 154 1.20 14.80 -1.11
C VAL A 154 0.29 13.72 -1.68
N VAL A 155 -1.02 13.88 -1.54
CA VAL A 155 -2.00 12.91 -2.06
C VAL A 155 -1.92 12.84 -3.58
N SER A 156 -1.84 13.98 -4.28
CA SER A 156 -1.75 13.99 -5.74
C SER A 156 -0.50 13.28 -6.25
N LYS A 157 0.64 13.49 -5.60
CA LYS A 157 1.91 12.83 -5.95
C LYS A 157 1.88 11.34 -5.66
N PHE A 158 1.31 10.94 -4.53
CA PHE A 158 1.09 9.54 -4.22
C PHE A 158 0.23 8.86 -5.28
N MET A 159 -0.90 9.46 -5.63
CA MET A 159 -1.79 8.93 -6.66
C MET A 159 -1.11 8.85 -8.03
N ALA A 160 -0.30 9.86 -8.38
CA ALA A 160 0.48 9.85 -9.63
C ALA A 160 1.56 8.75 -9.67
N GLY A 161 2.10 8.34 -8.52
CA GLY A 161 3.02 7.20 -8.44
C GLY A 161 2.32 5.84 -8.40
N PHE A 162 1.08 5.79 -7.95
CA PHE A 162 0.29 4.56 -7.92
C PHE A 162 -0.35 4.21 -9.28
N HIS A 163 -0.64 5.24 -10.09
CA HIS A 163 -1.22 5.12 -11.43
C HIS A 163 -0.18 4.71 -12.46
#